data_AF-U6DQK2-F1
#
_entry.id   AF-U6DQK2-F1
#
_cell.length_a   1.000
_cell.length_b   1.000
_cell.length_c   1.000
_cell.angle_alpha   90.00
_cell.angle_beta   90.00
_cell.angle_gamma   90.00
#
_symmetry.space_group_name_H-M   'P 1'
#
loop_
_entity.id
_entity.type
_entity.pdbx_description
1 polymer ?
#
loop_
_entity_poly.entity_id
_entity_poly.type
_entity_poly.pdbx_seq_one_letter_code
_entity_poly.pdbx_strand_id
1 'polypeptide(L)'
;PCEKRFSTLFLPLVDPCESGSIPSDVETRLQTAWPLQEQLLLREQFQEKFKNSTYSKSSVDMLYSFANCSGLDLIFGLNALLRTADLQWNSSNAQLLLDYCSSKNYNISWELGNEPNSFRKKAGIFIDGLQLGEDFVKLHKLLEKTTFKTSNLYGPDVGQPRGKTVEILRSFLKAGGEVIDSVTWHHYYLNGRIATKEDFLNPDVLDTFTSSVQKVFQVVEETRPHKKVWLGETSSAYGGGAPLLSNTFVAGFM
;
A
#
# COMPACT_ATOMS: atom_id res chain seq x y z
N PRO A 1 -46.30 33.03 -33.35
CA PRO A 1 -44.87 33.40 -33.36
C PRO A 1 -44.14 32.67 -32.23
N CYS A 2 -43.40 31.62 -32.63
CA CYS A 2 -42.51 30.72 -31.88
C CYS A 2 -42.21 30.98 -30.40
N GLU A 3 -42.68 30.08 -29.54
CA GLU A 3 -41.95 29.69 -28.32
C GLU A 3 -41.11 28.45 -28.63
N LYS A 4 -39.78 28.64 -28.71
CA LYS A 4 -38.83 27.53 -28.84
C LYS A 4 -38.65 26.86 -27.47
N ARG A 5 -39.17 25.64 -27.33
CA ARG A 5 -38.70 24.69 -26.32
C ARG A 5 -37.24 24.36 -26.61
N PHE A 6 -36.34 24.77 -25.73
CA PHE A 6 -34.99 24.21 -25.68
C PHE A 6 -35.08 22.85 -24.97
N SER A 7 -35.01 21.77 -25.74
CA SER A 7 -34.67 20.46 -25.20
C SER A 7 -33.18 20.47 -24.86
N THR A 8 -32.84 20.47 -23.59
CA THR A 8 -31.50 20.09 -23.12
C THR A 8 -31.28 18.62 -23.49
N LEU A 9 -30.56 18.40 -24.59
CA LEU A 9 -29.97 17.11 -24.90
C LEU A 9 -28.96 16.78 -23.79
N PHE A 10 -29.39 15.96 -22.82
CA PHE A 10 -28.46 15.24 -21.96
C PHE A 10 -27.70 14.27 -22.86
N LEU A 11 -26.48 14.65 -23.25
CA LEU A 11 -25.51 13.68 -23.74
C LEU A 11 -25.34 12.63 -22.63
N PRO A 12 -25.44 11.32 -22.92
CA PRO A 12 -25.20 10.31 -21.91
C PRO A 12 -23.77 10.50 -21.38
N LEU A 13 -23.64 10.56 -20.06
CA LEU A 13 -22.35 10.48 -19.41
C LEU A 13 -21.72 9.17 -19.86
N VAL A 14 -20.70 9.28 -20.70
CA VAL A 14 -19.93 8.13 -21.20
C VAL A 14 -19.34 7.43 -19.99
N ASP A 15 -19.60 6.13 -19.85
CA ASP A 15 -19.04 5.34 -18.77
C ASP A 15 -17.51 5.33 -18.92
N PRO A 16 -16.75 5.87 -17.95
CA PRO A 16 -15.30 5.89 -18.02
C PRO A 16 -14.68 4.48 -18.09
N CYS A 17 -15.40 3.44 -17.67
CA CYS A 17 -14.93 2.06 -17.78
C CYS A 17 -15.08 1.48 -19.18
N GLU A 18 -16.01 1.98 -20.00
CA GLU A 18 -16.24 1.47 -21.36
C GLU A 18 -15.32 2.12 -22.41
N SER A 19 -15.00 3.40 -22.23
CA SER A 19 -14.22 4.15 -23.24
C SER A 19 -13.31 5.22 -22.67
N GLY A 20 -12.83 5.05 -21.44
CA GLY A 20 -11.82 5.94 -20.86
C GLY A 20 -10.50 5.88 -21.62
N SER A 21 -10.03 7.02 -22.12
CA SER A 21 -8.74 7.14 -22.81
C SER A 21 -7.98 8.38 -22.37
N ILE A 22 -6.66 8.29 -22.31
CA ILE A 22 -5.78 9.45 -22.09
C ILE A 22 -5.65 10.21 -23.42
N PRO A 23 -5.80 11.55 -23.45
CA PRO A 23 -5.51 12.33 -24.65
C PRO A 23 -4.09 12.06 -25.18
N SER A 24 -3.96 11.87 -26.49
CA SER A 24 -2.71 11.40 -27.11
C SER A 24 -1.51 12.33 -26.88
N ASP A 25 -1.74 13.64 -26.80
CA ASP A 25 -0.71 14.63 -26.47
C ASP A 25 -0.23 14.50 -25.02
N VAL A 26 -1.15 14.22 -24.10
CA VAL A 26 -0.84 13.97 -22.68
C VAL A 26 -0.09 12.65 -22.53
N GLU A 27 -0.56 11.58 -23.17
CA GLU A 27 0.08 10.26 -23.13
C GLU A 27 1.52 10.33 -23.66
N THR A 28 1.72 10.94 -24.83
CA THR A 28 3.05 11.10 -25.44
C THR A 28 4.00 11.86 -24.51
N ARG A 29 3.52 12.94 -23.89
CA ARG A 29 4.33 13.73 -22.94
C ARG A 29 4.70 12.92 -21.69
N LEU A 30 3.76 12.17 -21.13
CA LEU A 30 4.00 11.34 -19.94
C LEU A 30 4.96 10.20 -20.25
N GLN A 31 4.79 9.50 -21.36
CA GLN A 31 5.69 8.43 -21.80
C GLN A 31 7.11 8.95 -22.04
N THR A 32 7.25 10.14 -22.62
CA THR A 32 8.56 10.79 -22.82
C THR A 32 9.24 11.15 -21.49
N ALA A 33 8.47 11.59 -20.50
CA ALA A 33 9.00 11.96 -19.19
C ALA A 33 9.25 10.75 -18.27
N TRP A 34 8.59 9.62 -18.52
CA TRP A 34 8.57 8.46 -17.63
C TRP A 34 9.96 7.88 -17.31
N PRO A 35 10.89 7.67 -18.27
CA PRO A 35 12.21 7.12 -17.94
C PRO A 35 13.02 7.99 -16.97
N LEU A 36 12.89 9.31 -17.08
CA LEU A 36 13.53 10.23 -16.13
C LEU A 36 12.86 10.15 -14.76
N GLN A 37 11.52 10.12 -14.73
CA GLN A 37 10.76 9.98 -13.49
C GLN A 37 11.08 8.68 -12.75
N GLU A 38 11.17 7.56 -13.47
CA GLU A 38 11.57 6.25 -12.93
C GLU A 38 12.95 6.33 -12.26
N GLN A 39 13.94 6.93 -12.93
CA GLN A 39 15.27 7.11 -12.33
C GLN A 39 15.26 7.97 -11.07
N LEU A 40 14.42 9.01 -11.02
CA LEU A 40 14.28 9.86 -9.83
C LEU A 40 13.71 9.06 -8.65
N LEU A 41 12.66 8.27 -8.88
CA LEU A 41 12.04 7.42 -7.86
C LEU A 41 13.02 6.35 -7.33
N LEU A 42 13.73 5.66 -8.24
CA LEU A 42 14.73 4.65 -7.85
C LEU A 42 15.89 5.27 -7.06
N ARG A 43 16.33 6.48 -7.43
CA ARG A 43 17.38 7.21 -6.69
C ARG A 43 16.90 7.68 -5.33
N GLU A 44 15.67 8.17 -5.21
CA GLU A 44 15.08 8.56 -3.93
C GLU A 44 15.03 7.37 -2.97
N GLN A 45 14.56 6.22 -3.46
CA GLN A 45 14.56 4.96 -2.71
C GLN A 45 15.99 4.53 -2.31
N PHE A 46 16.97 4.68 -3.21
CA PHE A 46 18.36 4.36 -2.92
C PHE A 46 18.95 5.23 -1.81
N GLN A 47 18.64 6.52 -1.84
CA GLN A 47 19.18 7.51 -0.91
C GLN A 47 18.44 7.53 0.43
N GLU A 48 17.23 6.95 0.48
CA GLU A 48 16.34 6.96 1.65
C GLU A 48 16.04 8.39 2.15
N LYS A 49 15.98 9.33 1.20
CA LYS A 49 15.73 10.75 1.46
C LYS A 49 14.36 11.14 0.92
N PHE A 50 13.34 10.80 1.68
CA PHE A 50 11.96 11.04 1.29
C PHE A 50 11.51 12.45 1.67
N LYS A 51 10.70 13.06 0.79
CA LYS A 51 10.05 14.35 1.06
C LYS A 51 8.54 14.16 1.09
N ASN A 52 7.87 15.01 1.87
CA ASN A 52 6.41 15.08 1.82
C ASN A 52 5.97 15.58 0.44
N SER A 53 4.96 14.90 -0.10
CA SER A 53 4.21 15.32 -1.29
C SER A 53 2.71 15.34 -0.95
N THR A 54 1.92 15.97 -1.81
CA THR A 54 0.46 15.97 -1.69
C THR A 54 -0.14 15.38 -2.95
N TYR A 55 -1.31 14.76 -2.81
CA TYR A 55 -2.12 14.26 -3.92
C TYR A 55 -3.50 14.90 -3.87
N SER A 56 -4.15 14.99 -5.03
CA SER A 56 -5.43 15.68 -5.18
C SER A 56 -6.60 14.71 -5.11
N LYS A 57 -7.82 15.25 -5.01
CA LYS A 57 -9.06 14.49 -5.22
C LYS A 57 -9.08 13.78 -6.58
N SER A 58 -8.59 14.44 -7.63
CA SER A 58 -8.47 13.84 -8.98
C SER A 58 -7.51 12.64 -8.99
N SER A 59 -6.44 12.66 -8.19
CA SER A 59 -5.52 11.52 -8.03
C SER A 59 -6.22 10.31 -7.40
N VAL A 60 -7.05 10.54 -6.38
CA VAL A 60 -7.87 9.49 -5.75
C VAL A 60 -8.90 8.94 -6.74
N ASP A 61 -9.60 9.83 -7.47
CA ASP A 61 -10.59 9.44 -8.47
C ASP A 61 -9.97 8.59 -9.59
N MET A 62 -8.77 8.94 -10.07
CA MET A 62 -8.05 8.17 -11.08
C MET A 62 -7.67 6.77 -10.58
N LEU A 63 -7.16 6.66 -9.34
CA LEU A 63 -6.78 5.37 -8.76
C LEU A 63 -8.01 4.48 -8.53
N TYR A 64 -9.09 5.04 -7.99
CA TYR A 64 -10.33 4.31 -7.77
C TYR A 64 -10.95 3.85 -9.09
N SER A 65 -11.03 4.73 -10.08
CA SER A 65 -11.59 4.40 -11.39
C SER A 65 -10.77 3.32 -12.08
N PHE A 66 -9.43 3.39 -12.02
CA PHE A 66 -8.56 2.34 -12.55
C PHE A 66 -8.87 0.97 -11.92
N ALA A 67 -8.92 0.89 -10.59
CA ALA A 67 -9.20 -0.37 -9.89
C ALA A 67 -10.61 -0.88 -10.24
N ASN A 68 -11.63 -0.03 -10.09
CA ASN A 68 -13.02 -0.39 -10.31
C ASN A 68 -13.31 -0.82 -11.76
N CYS A 69 -12.83 -0.07 -12.76
CA CYS A 69 -13.01 -0.42 -14.16
C CYS A 69 -12.23 -1.67 -14.58
N SER A 70 -11.18 -2.03 -13.83
CA SER A 70 -10.41 -3.25 -14.05
C SER A 70 -10.93 -4.45 -13.26
N GLY A 71 -12.02 -4.30 -12.50
CA GLY A 71 -12.56 -5.36 -11.64
C GLY A 71 -11.66 -5.72 -10.45
N LEU A 72 -10.88 -4.75 -9.95
CA LEU A 72 -9.98 -4.90 -8.80
C LEU A 72 -10.53 -4.19 -7.57
N ASP A 73 -10.31 -4.78 -6.39
CA ASP A 73 -10.64 -4.17 -5.11
C ASP A 73 -9.47 -3.30 -4.61
N LEU A 74 -9.70 -2.00 -4.45
CA LEU A 74 -8.65 -1.08 -4.03
C LEU A 74 -8.38 -1.17 -2.52
N ILE A 75 -7.10 -1.37 -2.17
CA ILE A 75 -6.55 -1.17 -0.82
C ILE A 75 -5.71 0.11 -0.83
N PHE A 76 -5.96 1.02 0.11
CA PHE A 76 -5.26 2.30 0.19
C PHE A 76 -4.50 2.46 1.51
N GLY A 77 -3.17 2.54 1.44
CA GLY A 77 -2.30 2.77 2.60
C GLY A 77 -2.29 4.23 3.06
N LEU A 78 -2.71 4.46 4.30
CA LEU A 78 -2.71 5.77 4.94
C LEU A 78 -1.33 6.13 5.52
N ASN A 79 -1.07 7.43 5.65
CA ASN A 79 0.19 7.92 6.20
C ASN A 79 0.22 7.80 7.74
N ALA A 80 0.98 6.81 8.23
CA ALA A 80 1.20 6.61 9.66
C ALA A 80 2.24 7.55 10.29
N LEU A 81 2.95 8.39 9.54
CA LEU A 81 3.96 9.32 10.07
C LEU A 81 3.41 10.71 10.41
N LEU A 82 2.11 10.94 10.23
CA LEU A 82 1.44 12.12 10.78
C LEU A 82 1.28 11.92 12.29
N ARG A 83 2.09 12.63 13.07
CA ARG A 83 2.22 12.43 14.52
C ARG A 83 1.88 13.68 15.30
N THR A 84 1.31 13.50 16.48
CA THR A 84 1.18 14.53 17.50
C THR A 84 2.50 14.70 18.27
N ALA A 85 2.56 15.68 19.18
CA ALA A 85 3.76 15.93 20.00
C ALA A 85 4.11 14.74 20.91
N ASP A 86 3.12 13.96 21.33
CA ASP A 86 3.22 12.74 22.14
C ASP A 86 3.29 11.45 21.31
N LEU A 87 3.62 11.56 20.01
CA LEU A 87 3.81 10.45 19.06
C LEU A 87 2.56 9.58 18.78
N GLN A 88 1.38 10.01 19.19
CA GLN A 88 0.12 9.41 18.75
C GLN A 88 -0.11 9.71 17.27
N TRP A 89 -0.82 8.82 16.57
CA TRP A 89 -1.20 9.08 15.18
C TRP A 89 -2.24 10.21 15.08
N ASN A 90 -1.92 11.23 14.28
CA ASN A 90 -2.81 12.32 13.95
C ASN A 90 -3.68 11.95 12.75
N SER A 91 -4.90 11.54 13.04
CA SER A 91 -5.86 11.04 12.06
C SER A 91 -6.62 12.13 11.28
N SER A 92 -6.35 13.42 11.52
CA SER A 92 -7.09 14.52 10.85
C SER A 92 -7.02 14.46 9.33
N ASN A 93 -5.85 14.17 8.76
CA ASN A 93 -5.70 14.06 7.31
C ASN A 93 -6.42 12.82 6.75
N ALA A 94 -6.37 11.70 7.47
CA ALA A 94 -7.11 10.50 7.09
C ALA A 94 -8.62 10.75 7.09
N GLN A 95 -9.15 11.48 8.09
CA GLN A 95 -10.56 11.86 8.13
C GLN A 95 -10.98 12.63 6.87
N LEU A 96 -10.18 13.61 6.41
CA LEU A 96 -10.47 14.36 5.18
C LEU A 96 -10.59 13.44 3.95
N LEU A 97 -9.75 12.41 3.87
CA LEU A 97 -9.81 11.44 2.78
C LEU A 97 -11.02 10.51 2.91
N LEU A 98 -11.28 9.98 4.10
CA LEU A 98 -12.43 9.10 4.38
C LEU A 98 -13.75 9.81 4.07
N ASP A 99 -13.89 11.09 4.46
CA ASP A 99 -15.07 11.91 4.17
C ASP A 99 -15.25 12.10 2.66
N TYR A 100 -14.15 12.37 1.95
CA TYR A 100 -14.17 12.50 0.50
C TYR A 100 -14.61 11.20 -0.19
N CYS A 101 -13.97 10.08 0.13
CA CYS A 101 -14.32 8.77 -0.42
C CYS A 101 -15.77 8.38 -0.08
N SER A 102 -16.26 8.72 1.12
CA SER A 102 -17.64 8.50 1.53
C SER A 102 -18.61 9.32 0.67
N SER A 103 -18.28 10.59 0.40
CA SER A 103 -19.08 11.46 -0.48
C SER A 103 -19.18 10.97 -1.92
N LYS A 104 -18.23 10.13 -2.35
CA LYS A 104 -18.17 9.51 -3.67
C LYS A 104 -18.71 8.07 -3.69
N ASN A 105 -19.08 7.52 -2.54
CA ASN A 105 -19.44 6.11 -2.36
C ASN A 105 -18.36 5.12 -2.87
N TYR A 106 -17.08 5.46 -2.66
CA TYR A 106 -15.98 4.60 -3.07
C TYR A 106 -15.82 3.40 -2.12
N ASN A 107 -15.85 2.18 -2.64
CA ASN A 107 -15.59 0.98 -1.87
C ASN A 107 -14.08 0.72 -1.80
N ILE A 108 -13.45 1.12 -0.69
CA ILE A 108 -12.00 1.05 -0.48
C ILE A 108 -11.72 0.34 0.84
N SER A 109 -10.75 -0.56 0.82
CA SER A 109 -10.15 -1.12 2.04
C SER A 109 -8.88 -0.34 2.43
N TRP A 110 -8.46 -0.44 3.68
CA TRP A 110 -7.45 0.48 4.23
C TRP A 110 -6.30 -0.25 4.89
N GLU A 111 -5.14 0.39 4.84
CA GLU A 111 -3.95 0.07 5.63
C GLU A 111 -3.45 1.35 6.32
N LEU A 112 -2.54 1.21 7.29
CA LEU A 112 -1.93 2.36 7.97
C LEU A 112 -0.42 2.16 8.16
N GLY A 113 0.35 2.89 7.35
CA GLY A 113 1.81 2.82 7.34
C GLY A 113 2.34 1.74 6.42
N ASN A 114 3.66 1.80 6.17
CA ASN A 114 4.38 0.82 5.36
C ASN A 114 5.76 0.57 5.96
N GLU A 115 6.08 -0.68 6.25
CA GLU A 115 7.29 -1.14 6.95
C GLU A 115 7.63 -0.26 8.16
N PRO A 116 6.76 -0.23 9.20
CA PRO A 116 6.98 0.57 10.40
C PRO A 116 8.30 0.25 11.11
N ASN A 117 8.81 -0.98 10.95
CA ASN A 117 10.14 -1.41 11.39
C ASN A 117 11.29 -0.54 10.85
N SER A 118 11.07 0.19 9.76
CA SER A 118 12.07 1.05 9.12
C SER A 118 11.80 2.55 9.32
N PHE A 119 10.76 2.97 10.06
CA PHE A 119 10.44 4.39 10.26
C PHE A 119 11.59 5.21 10.84
N ARG A 120 12.37 4.65 11.78
CA ARG A 120 13.52 5.36 12.35
C ARG A 120 14.56 5.69 11.29
N LYS A 121 14.77 4.77 10.33
CA LYS A 121 15.70 4.95 9.23
C LYS A 121 15.16 5.94 8.20
N LYS A 122 13.88 5.81 7.82
CA LYS A 122 13.23 6.59 6.76
C LYS A 122 12.86 8.02 7.17
N ALA A 123 12.55 8.24 8.44
CA ALA A 123 11.95 9.49 8.92
C ALA A 123 12.49 9.98 10.28
N GLY A 124 13.43 9.26 10.90
CA GLY A 124 13.97 9.63 12.21
C GLY A 124 13.01 9.40 13.39
N ILE A 125 11.82 8.88 13.15
CA ILE A 125 10.78 8.62 14.16
C ILE A 125 10.72 7.12 14.44
N PHE A 126 10.72 6.73 15.71
CA PHE A 126 10.48 5.36 16.13
C PHE A 126 9.09 5.24 16.74
N ILE A 127 8.28 4.32 16.19
CA ILE A 127 6.98 3.92 16.71
C ILE A 127 7.09 2.42 16.98
N ASP A 128 6.82 2.01 18.21
CA ASP A 128 6.78 0.58 18.55
C ASP A 128 5.45 -0.06 18.13
N GLY A 129 5.37 -1.39 18.22
CA GLY A 129 4.15 -2.09 17.82
C GLY A 129 2.95 -1.80 18.73
N LEU A 130 3.15 -1.49 20.02
CA LEU A 130 2.04 -1.17 20.93
C LEU A 130 1.36 0.12 20.48
N GLN A 131 2.14 1.18 20.28
CA GLN A 131 1.61 2.46 19.80
C GLN A 131 0.98 2.33 18.42
N LEU A 132 1.60 1.58 17.51
CA LEU A 132 1.00 1.34 16.20
C LEU A 132 -0.33 0.60 16.31
N GLY A 133 -0.47 -0.35 17.25
CA GLY A 133 -1.73 -1.04 17.52
C GLY A 133 -2.84 -0.08 17.97
N GLU A 134 -2.52 0.85 18.87
CA GLU A 134 -3.45 1.91 19.30
C GLU A 134 -3.86 2.84 18.15
N ASP A 135 -2.92 3.16 17.25
CA ASP A 135 -3.19 3.95 16.05
C ASP A 135 -4.20 3.24 15.13
N PHE A 136 -4.09 1.91 14.98
CA PHE A 136 -5.02 1.09 14.21
C PHE A 136 -6.40 1.01 14.87
N VAL A 137 -6.47 0.88 16.20
CA VAL A 137 -7.74 0.95 16.94
C VAL A 137 -8.42 2.29 16.74
N LYS A 138 -7.64 3.38 16.69
CA LYS A 138 -8.16 4.72 16.39
C LYS A 138 -8.69 4.80 14.96
N LEU A 139 -7.98 4.28 13.96
CA LEU A 139 -8.44 4.23 12.56
C LEU A 139 -9.74 3.42 12.44
N HIS A 140 -9.81 2.24 13.06
CA HIS A 140 -11.00 1.39 13.05
C HIS A 140 -12.25 2.16 13.52
N LYS A 141 -12.14 2.90 14.63
CA LYS A 141 -13.23 3.77 15.14
C LYS A 141 -13.65 4.90 14.18
N LEU A 142 -12.77 5.32 13.27
CA LEU A 142 -13.13 6.27 12.22
C LEU A 142 -13.89 5.56 11.10
N LEU A 143 -13.42 4.39 10.68
CA LEU A 143 -14.06 3.59 9.64
C LEU A 143 -15.49 3.18 10.02
N GLU A 144 -15.74 2.81 11.28
CA GLU A 144 -17.09 2.50 11.79
C GLU A 144 -18.11 3.64 11.62
N LYS A 145 -17.64 4.89 11.48
CA LYS A 145 -18.51 6.08 11.31
C LYS A 145 -18.77 6.44 9.85
N THR A 146 -18.07 5.80 8.93
CA THR A 146 -18.21 6.06 7.49
C THR A 146 -19.42 5.33 6.93
N THR A 147 -19.83 5.67 5.70
CA THR A 147 -20.91 4.98 5.00
C THR A 147 -20.46 3.65 4.36
N PHE A 148 -19.17 3.29 4.45
CA PHE A 148 -18.63 2.06 3.89
C PHE A 148 -19.13 0.86 4.70
N LYS A 149 -20.06 0.08 4.14
CA LYS A 149 -20.60 -1.11 4.82
C LYS A 149 -19.62 -2.29 4.89
N THR A 150 -18.49 -2.21 4.17
CA THR A 150 -17.58 -3.34 3.90
C THR A 150 -16.09 -2.96 3.86
N SER A 151 -15.69 -1.82 4.44
CA SER A 151 -14.27 -1.44 4.39
C SER A 151 -13.44 -2.30 5.36
N ASN A 152 -12.63 -3.18 4.81
CA ASN A 152 -11.69 -3.97 5.58
C ASN A 152 -10.47 -3.11 5.99
N LEU A 153 -9.81 -3.52 7.06
CA LEU A 153 -8.59 -2.92 7.59
C LEU A 153 -7.49 -3.98 7.68
N TYR A 154 -6.37 -3.75 7.00
CA TYR A 154 -5.22 -4.66 6.97
C TYR A 154 -3.97 -3.98 7.54
N GLY A 155 -3.05 -4.76 8.09
CA GLY A 155 -1.81 -4.24 8.66
C GLY A 155 -0.99 -5.31 9.38
N PRO A 156 0.23 -5.01 9.87
CA PRO A 156 0.86 -3.69 9.90
C PRO A 156 1.86 -3.41 8.75
N ASP A 157 1.86 -4.23 7.69
CA ASP A 157 2.78 -4.12 6.55
C ASP A 157 4.24 -4.07 7.00
N VAL A 158 4.59 -4.94 7.96
CA VAL A 158 5.97 -5.10 8.42
C VAL A 158 6.83 -5.72 7.32
N GLY A 159 8.11 -5.33 7.30
CA GLY A 159 9.10 -5.99 6.45
C GLY A 159 9.34 -7.46 6.82
N GLN A 160 10.37 -8.06 6.24
CA GLN A 160 10.75 -9.45 6.54
C GLN A 160 10.93 -9.69 8.04
N PRO A 161 10.52 -10.87 8.56
CA PRO A 161 10.46 -11.18 10.00
C PRO A 161 11.86 -11.46 10.58
N ARG A 162 12.67 -10.39 10.69
CA ARG A 162 14.04 -10.42 11.21
C ARG A 162 14.16 -9.52 12.44
N GLY A 163 14.84 -10.02 13.49
CA GLY A 163 15.16 -9.25 14.70
C GLY A 163 13.97 -8.44 15.23
N LYS A 164 14.13 -7.12 15.32
CA LYS A 164 13.14 -6.18 15.86
C LYS A 164 11.80 -6.17 15.10
N THR A 165 11.77 -6.57 13.84
CA THR A 165 10.51 -6.63 13.07
C THR A 165 9.53 -7.64 13.68
N VAL A 166 10.04 -8.78 14.18
CA VAL A 166 9.23 -9.80 14.87
C VAL A 166 8.65 -9.24 16.17
N GLU A 167 9.43 -8.45 16.90
CA GLU A 167 9.00 -7.79 18.15
C GLU A 167 7.91 -6.75 17.88
N ILE A 168 8.06 -5.95 16.83
CA ILE A 168 7.06 -4.98 16.39
C ILE A 168 5.76 -5.69 15.98
N LEU A 169 5.83 -6.72 15.14
CA LEU A 169 4.65 -7.50 14.74
C LEU A 169 3.94 -8.08 15.96
N ARG A 170 4.68 -8.70 16.88
CA ARG A 170 4.13 -9.33 18.08
C ARG A 170 3.44 -8.33 18.99
N SER A 171 4.07 -7.19 19.26
CA SER A 171 3.49 -6.14 20.11
C SER A 171 2.29 -5.47 19.44
N PHE A 172 2.36 -5.25 18.13
CA PHE A 172 1.23 -4.77 17.32
C PHE A 172 0.02 -5.69 17.41
N LEU A 173 0.18 -7.00 17.18
CA LEU A 173 -0.95 -7.94 17.20
C LEU A 173 -1.58 -8.05 18.60
N LYS A 174 -0.79 -7.88 19.66
CA LYS A 174 -1.33 -7.81 21.02
C LYS A 174 -2.24 -6.58 21.21
N ALA A 175 -1.78 -5.40 20.79
CA ALA A 175 -2.52 -4.14 20.97
C ALA A 175 -3.67 -3.96 19.96
N GLY A 176 -3.40 -4.06 18.66
CA GLY A 176 -4.34 -3.75 17.57
C GLY A 176 -4.77 -4.96 16.72
N GLY A 177 -4.32 -6.17 17.03
CA GLY A 177 -4.63 -7.35 16.20
C GLY A 177 -6.11 -7.76 16.14
N GLU A 178 -6.95 -7.19 17.01
CA GLU A 178 -8.40 -7.43 17.02
C GLU A 178 -9.11 -6.71 15.87
N VAL A 179 -8.68 -5.49 15.56
CA VAL A 179 -9.39 -4.58 14.63
C VAL A 179 -8.99 -4.76 13.17
N ILE A 180 -7.98 -5.58 12.89
CA ILE A 180 -7.54 -5.90 11.53
C ILE A 180 -8.19 -7.19 11.03
N ASP A 181 -8.52 -7.24 9.74
CA ASP A 181 -9.09 -8.41 9.08
C ASP A 181 -8.03 -9.45 8.71
N SER A 182 -6.85 -8.97 8.29
CA SER A 182 -5.70 -9.79 7.91
C SER A 182 -4.39 -9.15 8.39
N VAL A 183 -3.43 -9.99 8.78
CA VAL A 183 -2.05 -9.60 9.07
C VAL A 183 -1.28 -9.48 7.76
N THR A 184 -0.71 -8.31 7.48
CA THR A 184 0.13 -8.07 6.30
C THR A 184 1.61 -8.00 6.66
N TRP A 185 2.44 -8.62 5.82
CA TRP A 185 3.90 -8.59 5.92
C TRP A 185 4.55 -8.67 4.55
N HIS A 186 5.81 -8.24 4.45
CA HIS A 186 6.51 -8.12 3.17
C HIS A 186 7.66 -9.11 3.05
N HIS A 187 7.89 -9.59 1.83
CA HIS A 187 8.99 -10.51 1.54
C HIS A 187 9.68 -10.20 0.21
N TYR A 188 11.01 -10.24 0.24
CA TYR A 188 11.87 -10.15 -0.93
C TYR A 188 13.03 -11.11 -0.74
N TYR A 189 13.33 -11.95 -1.72
CA TYR A 189 14.43 -12.92 -1.61
C TYR A 189 15.78 -12.21 -1.58
N LEU A 190 15.99 -11.27 -2.51
CA LEU A 190 17.31 -10.75 -2.84
C LEU A 190 17.38 -9.23 -2.77
N ASN A 191 18.61 -8.72 -2.77
CA ASN A 191 18.90 -7.31 -3.02
C ASN A 191 19.12 -7.11 -4.52
N GLY A 192 18.29 -6.29 -5.17
CA GLY A 192 18.35 -6.08 -6.61
C GLY A 192 19.69 -5.54 -7.13
N ARG A 193 20.52 -4.96 -6.25
CA ARG A 193 21.82 -4.38 -6.63
C ARG A 193 22.92 -5.41 -6.83
N ILE A 194 22.79 -6.58 -6.21
CA ILE A 194 23.86 -7.61 -6.16
C ILE A 194 23.37 -9.01 -6.55
N ALA A 195 22.08 -9.19 -6.76
CA ALA A 195 21.50 -10.46 -7.16
C ALA A 195 22.08 -10.95 -8.49
N THR A 196 22.35 -12.24 -8.56
CA THR A 196 22.90 -12.92 -9.73
C THR A 196 21.86 -13.83 -10.37
N LYS A 197 22.14 -14.29 -11.60
CA LYS A 197 21.27 -15.26 -12.27
C LYS A 197 21.27 -16.60 -11.51
N GLU A 198 22.39 -16.97 -10.93
CA GLU A 198 22.56 -18.17 -10.11
C GLU A 198 21.67 -18.10 -8.88
N ASP A 199 21.57 -16.94 -8.22
CA ASP A 199 20.64 -16.75 -7.09
C ASP A 199 19.18 -17.00 -7.50
N PHE A 200 18.77 -16.53 -8.68
CA PHE A 200 17.41 -16.73 -9.24
C PHE A 200 17.05 -18.19 -9.53
N LEU A 201 18.04 -19.07 -9.59
CA LEU A 201 17.89 -20.50 -9.87
C LEU A 201 18.26 -21.38 -8.66
N ASN A 202 18.67 -20.76 -7.55
CA ASN A 202 19.18 -21.47 -6.39
C ASN A 202 18.03 -21.90 -5.46
N PRO A 203 17.80 -23.21 -5.25
CA PRO A 203 16.76 -23.69 -4.34
C PRO A 203 16.98 -23.23 -2.90
N ASP A 204 18.22 -23.05 -2.45
CA ASP A 204 18.51 -22.57 -1.09
C ASP A 204 18.02 -21.13 -0.89
N VAL A 205 17.98 -20.32 -1.96
CA VAL A 205 17.40 -18.97 -1.93
C VAL A 205 15.88 -19.07 -1.80
N LEU A 206 15.24 -19.96 -2.57
CA LEU A 206 13.78 -20.17 -2.51
C LEU A 206 13.34 -20.65 -1.12
N ASP A 207 14.08 -21.57 -0.52
CA ASP A 207 13.77 -22.14 0.80
C ASP A 207 13.85 -21.11 1.94
N THR A 208 14.50 -19.95 1.73
CA THR A 208 14.50 -18.86 2.71
C THR A 208 13.09 -18.29 2.97
N PHE A 209 12.19 -18.37 1.99
CA PHE A 209 10.81 -17.93 2.15
C PHE A 209 10.08 -18.75 3.21
N THR A 210 10.27 -20.07 3.22
CA THR A 210 9.64 -20.98 4.20
C THR A 210 10.00 -20.60 5.64
N SER A 211 11.26 -20.26 5.92
CA SER A 211 11.68 -19.81 7.25
C SER A 211 10.99 -18.50 7.66
N SER A 212 10.81 -17.58 6.72
CA SER A 212 10.11 -16.31 6.97
C SER A 212 8.62 -16.55 7.26
N VAL A 213 7.96 -17.37 6.45
CA VAL A 213 6.56 -17.79 6.65
C VAL A 213 6.37 -18.38 8.05
N GLN A 214 7.20 -19.36 8.43
CA GLN A 214 7.11 -20.03 9.74
C GLN A 214 7.19 -19.03 10.90
N LYS A 215 8.10 -18.05 10.84
CA LYS A 215 8.24 -17.03 11.88
C LYS A 215 7.01 -16.12 11.99
N VAL A 216 6.43 -15.71 10.86
CA VAL A 216 5.20 -14.89 10.87
C VAL A 216 4.05 -15.69 11.46
N PHE A 217 3.81 -16.91 10.98
CA PHE A 217 2.74 -17.77 11.50
C PHE A 217 2.92 -18.08 12.99
N GLN A 218 4.16 -18.29 13.47
CA GLN A 218 4.41 -18.45 14.90
C GLN A 218 3.93 -17.24 15.70
N VAL A 219 4.29 -16.02 15.27
CA VAL A 219 3.87 -14.79 15.97
C VAL A 219 2.35 -14.64 15.95
N VAL A 220 1.72 -14.88 14.80
CA VAL A 220 0.27 -14.79 14.63
C VAL A 220 -0.44 -15.81 15.51
N GLU A 221 -0.02 -17.07 15.51
CA GLU A 221 -0.64 -18.12 16.32
C GLU A 221 -0.47 -17.87 17.82
N GLU A 222 0.65 -17.29 18.25
CA GLU A 222 0.89 -16.95 19.66
C GLU A 222 0.10 -15.71 20.14
N THR A 223 -0.47 -14.91 19.23
CA THR A 223 -1.10 -13.62 19.59
C THR A 223 -2.55 -13.47 19.13
N ARG A 224 -2.87 -13.89 17.91
CA ARG A 224 -4.19 -13.87 17.27
C ARG A 224 -4.39 -15.15 16.45
N PRO A 225 -4.58 -16.32 17.11
CA PRO A 225 -4.84 -17.59 16.45
C PRO A 225 -5.91 -17.47 15.36
N HIS A 226 -5.71 -18.18 14.25
CA HIS A 226 -6.62 -18.21 13.09
C HIS A 226 -6.81 -16.90 12.31
N LYS A 227 -6.15 -15.79 12.70
CA LYS A 227 -6.18 -14.56 11.90
C LYS A 227 -5.56 -14.83 10.52
N LYS A 228 -6.17 -14.27 9.47
CA LYS A 228 -5.65 -14.41 8.10
C LYS A 228 -4.29 -13.73 7.99
N VAL A 229 -3.40 -14.32 7.19
CA VAL A 229 -2.04 -13.81 6.97
C VAL A 229 -1.85 -13.62 5.48
N TRP A 230 -1.51 -12.41 5.07
CA TRP A 230 -1.33 -11.99 3.68
C TRP A 230 0.10 -11.50 3.47
N LEU A 231 0.68 -11.80 2.32
CA LEU A 231 1.82 -11.03 1.81
C LEU A 231 1.27 -9.71 1.26
N GLY A 232 1.53 -8.60 1.95
CA GLY A 232 1.05 -7.26 1.56
C GLY A 232 1.84 -6.66 0.39
N GLU A 233 3.13 -6.96 0.33
CA GLU A 233 4.04 -6.54 -0.73
C GLU A 233 5.14 -7.60 -0.91
N THR A 234 5.34 -8.08 -2.13
CA THR A 234 6.38 -9.09 -2.37
C THR A 234 6.90 -9.06 -3.81
N SER A 235 8.16 -9.44 -3.98
CA SER A 235 8.78 -9.64 -5.29
C SER A 235 10.07 -10.46 -5.17
N SER A 236 10.73 -10.67 -6.30
CA SER A 236 12.05 -11.32 -6.39
C SER A 236 13.13 -10.57 -5.60
N ALA A 237 13.26 -9.26 -5.81
CA ALA A 237 14.34 -8.48 -5.22
C ALA A 237 13.91 -7.06 -4.83
N TYR A 238 14.32 -6.59 -3.65
CA TYR A 238 14.04 -5.22 -3.22
C TYR A 238 14.93 -4.19 -3.94
N GLY A 239 14.56 -2.91 -3.80
CA GLY A 239 15.31 -1.80 -4.40
C GLY A 239 14.98 -1.55 -5.87
N GLY A 240 13.77 -1.90 -6.30
CA GLY A 240 13.29 -1.76 -7.67
C GLY A 240 13.49 -2.98 -8.56
N GLY A 241 13.88 -4.13 -7.99
CA GLY A 241 14.19 -5.35 -8.74
C GLY A 241 15.65 -5.47 -9.14
N ALA A 242 16.03 -6.67 -9.59
CA ALA A 242 17.35 -6.97 -10.12
C ALA A 242 17.39 -6.67 -11.63
N PRO A 243 18.25 -5.74 -12.10
CA PRO A 243 18.34 -5.38 -13.51
C PRO A 243 18.58 -6.58 -14.41
N LEU A 244 17.82 -6.68 -15.51
CA LEU A 244 17.89 -7.78 -16.49
C LEU A 244 17.57 -9.18 -15.92
N LEU A 245 17.04 -9.26 -14.69
CA LEU A 245 16.65 -10.53 -14.06
C LEU A 245 15.18 -10.49 -13.66
N SER A 246 14.77 -9.52 -12.81
CA SER A 246 13.40 -9.42 -12.26
C SER A 246 12.30 -9.20 -13.31
N ASN A 247 12.66 -8.76 -14.53
CA ASN A 247 11.73 -8.56 -15.64
C ASN A 247 11.89 -9.60 -16.76
N THR A 248 12.43 -10.79 -16.43
CA THR A 248 12.69 -11.85 -17.41
C THR A 248 12.00 -13.15 -17.01
N PHE A 249 12.02 -14.15 -17.91
CA PHE A 249 11.47 -15.47 -17.65
C PHE A 249 12.05 -16.15 -16.40
N VAL A 250 13.33 -15.88 -16.07
CA VAL A 250 13.98 -16.50 -14.90
C VAL A 250 13.35 -16.05 -13.58
N ALA A 251 12.71 -14.87 -13.55
CA ALA A 251 11.99 -14.39 -12.37
C ALA A 251 10.78 -15.27 -12.03
N GLY A 252 10.26 -16.09 -12.95
CA GLY A 252 9.13 -16.97 -12.71
C GLY A 252 9.41 -18.13 -11.74
N PHE A 253 10.67 -18.38 -11.38
CA PHE A 253 11.03 -19.34 -10.32
C PHE A 253 10.89 -18.77 -8.91
N MET A 254 10.85 -17.44 -8.76
CA MET A 254 10.86 -16.71 -7.48
C MET A 254 9.46 -16.32 -7.02
#